data_AF-A0A832H1C5-F1
#
_entry.id   AF-A0A832H1C5-F1
#
_cell.length_a   1.000
_cell.length_b   1.000
_cell.length_c   1.000
_cell.angle_alpha   90.00
_cell.angle_beta   90.00
_cell.angle_gamma   90.00
#
_symmetry.space_group_name_H-M   'P 1'
#
loop_
_entity.id
_entity.type
_entity.pdbx_description
1 polymer ?
#
loop_
_entity_poly.entity_id
_entity_poly.type
_entity_poly.pdbx_seq_one_letter_code
_entity_poly.pdbx_strand_id
1 'polypeptide(L)'
;MRASFKRGDWRALADATASSYRPSPPKRGVLRLELRETSVESWPVPVSGQLVQETSLFRAWVKAVYSVMMFGAVKGSEYGERQKRILNLVVALNLHGSEYRLERELLSYFREEDFEAHLRSLLTPSKPVGVSYTYGERLRAHPLAGDQLAWLVERLRKAPESRRAIAVLWDHGRDLSSSEPPCIFAIQGDVTGAFYNHTAFIRSNDVYAAWPLNAYGQVKLAELIARELGVRVGTVTLISSSAHVYEHDWERAWKLVHDHYGALKAFVPDSRGNLIIEAGGGGLHVELRAPNGRLAAKLAVTAYEDLKPLALTLAPDHAFYAGWEARRALERARRGEAYIQDVD
;
A
#
# COMPACT_ATOMS: atom_id res chain seq x y z
N MET A 1 30.28 28.68 -60.59
CA MET A 1 31.17 27.50 -60.43
C MET A 1 30.96 26.42 -61.50
N ARG A 2 29.80 25.73 -61.59
CA ARG A 2 29.62 24.61 -62.55
C ARG A 2 29.84 24.97 -64.03
N ALA A 3 29.40 26.15 -64.46
CA ALA A 3 29.61 26.61 -65.85
C ALA A 3 31.09 26.98 -66.13
N SER A 4 31.80 27.57 -65.16
CA SER A 4 33.24 27.87 -65.25
C SER A 4 34.09 26.60 -65.29
N PHE A 5 33.73 25.58 -64.51
CA PHE A 5 34.35 24.24 -64.54
C PHE A 5 34.28 23.60 -65.93
N LYS A 6 33.08 23.60 -66.55
CA LYS A 6 32.89 23.04 -67.89
C LYS A 6 33.69 23.78 -68.98
N ARG A 7 34.05 25.05 -68.76
CA ARG A 7 34.84 25.87 -69.70
C ARG A 7 36.35 25.87 -69.41
N GLY A 8 36.81 25.15 -68.39
CA GLY A 8 38.22 25.14 -67.97
C GLY A 8 38.72 26.46 -67.39
N ASP A 9 37.81 27.34 -66.95
CA ASP A 9 38.16 28.62 -66.33
C ASP A 9 38.50 28.41 -64.85
N TRP A 10 39.74 27.96 -64.63
CA TRP A 10 40.26 27.61 -63.30
C TRP A 10 40.44 28.83 -62.40
N ARG A 11 40.65 30.02 -62.98
CA ARG A 11 40.85 31.26 -62.22
C ARG A 11 39.54 31.70 -61.57
N ALA A 12 38.43 31.70 -62.32
CA ALA A 12 37.11 31.98 -61.75
C ALA A 12 36.68 30.96 -60.69
N LEU A 13 37.13 29.71 -60.78
CA LEU A 13 36.90 28.69 -59.76
C LEU A 13 37.73 28.96 -58.49
N ALA A 14 39.00 29.33 -58.63
CA ALA A 14 39.87 29.68 -57.51
C ALA A 14 39.33 30.91 -56.76
N ASP A 15 38.93 31.97 -57.48
CA ASP A 15 38.38 33.19 -56.89
C ASP A 15 37.05 32.93 -56.18
N ALA A 16 36.17 32.11 -56.76
CA ALA A 16 34.90 31.73 -56.14
C ALA A 16 35.11 30.87 -54.87
N THR A 17 36.13 30.02 -54.87
CA THR A 17 36.49 29.19 -53.70
C THR A 17 37.08 30.06 -52.60
N ALA A 18 38.00 30.97 -52.93
CA ALA A 18 38.62 31.89 -51.97
C ALA A 18 37.61 32.85 -51.34
N SER A 19 36.68 33.40 -52.12
CA SER A 19 35.61 34.29 -51.62
C SER A 19 34.57 33.56 -50.76
N SER A 20 34.38 32.26 -50.95
CA SER A 20 33.44 31.44 -50.16
C SER A 20 34.11 30.74 -48.97
N TYR A 21 35.44 30.76 -48.91
CA TYR A 21 36.20 30.11 -47.85
C TYR A 21 36.10 30.90 -46.54
N ARG A 22 35.42 30.33 -45.55
CA ARG A 22 35.35 30.86 -44.19
C ARG A 22 36.14 29.92 -43.26
N PRO A 23 37.42 30.22 -42.95
CA PRO A 23 38.29 29.35 -42.15
C PRO A 23 37.95 29.32 -40.66
N SER A 24 37.09 30.23 -40.18
CA SER A 24 36.69 30.25 -38.78
C SER A 24 35.87 29.01 -38.44
N PRO A 25 36.10 28.35 -37.28
CA PRO A 25 35.27 27.24 -36.83
C PRO A 25 33.80 27.67 -36.83
N PRO A 26 32.86 26.84 -37.30
CA PRO A 26 31.46 27.21 -37.35
C PRO A 26 30.97 27.55 -35.94
N LYS A 27 30.63 28.83 -35.70
CA LYS A 27 29.96 29.24 -34.46
C LYS A 27 28.51 28.78 -34.53
N ARG A 28 28.22 27.59 -33.99
CA ARG A 28 26.84 27.15 -33.77
C ARG A 28 26.25 28.05 -32.68
N GLY A 29 25.19 28.79 -33.00
CA GLY A 29 24.51 29.63 -32.02
C GLY A 29 24.10 28.79 -30.80
N VAL A 30 24.39 29.27 -29.60
CA VAL A 30 23.96 28.61 -28.37
C VAL A 30 22.45 28.79 -28.25
N LEU A 31 21.70 27.73 -28.54
CA LEU A 31 20.27 27.69 -28.28
C LEU A 31 20.07 27.49 -26.77
N ARG A 32 19.66 28.54 -26.07
CA ARG A 32 19.22 28.42 -24.68
C ARG A 32 17.84 27.77 -24.67
N LEU A 33 17.81 26.46 -24.51
CA LEU A 33 16.59 25.69 -24.33
C LEU A 33 16.20 25.72 -22.85
N GLU A 34 15.04 26.31 -22.53
CA GLU A 34 14.41 26.18 -21.23
C GLU A 34 13.52 24.94 -21.27
N LEU A 35 13.96 23.85 -20.65
CA LEU A 35 13.14 22.65 -20.47
C LEU A 35 12.14 22.94 -19.34
N ARG A 36 10.87 23.17 -19.71
CA ARG A 36 9.76 23.24 -18.76
C ARG A 36 9.10 21.88 -18.66
N GLU A 37 9.42 21.13 -17.61
CA GLU A 37 8.70 19.89 -17.30
C GLU A 37 7.30 20.24 -16.80
N THR A 38 6.28 19.70 -17.46
CA THR A 38 4.90 19.80 -17.00
C THR A 38 4.67 18.81 -15.86
N SER A 39 4.26 19.28 -14.68
CA SER A 39 3.81 18.42 -13.60
C SER A 39 2.44 17.81 -13.90
N VAL A 40 2.26 16.52 -13.66
CA VAL A 40 0.95 15.88 -13.78
C VAL A 40 0.22 15.94 -12.43
N GLU A 41 -0.95 16.59 -12.39
CA GLU A 41 -1.78 16.70 -11.18
C GLU A 41 -2.45 15.35 -10.82
N SER A 42 -2.80 14.59 -11.86
CA SER A 42 -3.49 13.30 -11.79
C SER A 42 -2.60 12.19 -12.32
N TRP A 43 -2.52 11.07 -11.61
CA TRP A 43 -1.88 9.90 -12.20
C TRP A 43 -2.62 9.49 -13.50
N PRO A 44 -1.91 9.25 -14.62
CA PRO A 44 -2.54 9.18 -15.95
C PRO A 44 -3.27 7.87 -16.20
N VAL A 45 -3.00 6.81 -15.42
CA VAL A 45 -3.59 5.48 -15.57
C VAL A 45 -4.17 5.00 -14.25
N PRO A 46 -5.35 4.36 -14.19
CA PRO A 46 -5.87 3.84 -12.94
C PRO A 46 -4.93 2.80 -12.32
N VAL A 47 -4.53 3.01 -11.06
CA VAL A 47 -3.75 2.03 -10.27
C VAL A 47 -4.69 1.19 -9.42
N SER A 48 -4.47 -0.12 -9.41
CA SER A 48 -5.28 -1.08 -8.67
C SER A 48 -4.43 -2.15 -7.98
N GLY A 49 -4.84 -2.58 -6.79
CA GLY A 49 -4.26 -3.75 -6.12
C GLY A 49 -3.01 -3.42 -5.29
N GLN A 50 -2.89 -2.19 -4.82
CA GLN A 50 -1.79 -1.78 -3.94
C GLN A 50 -1.92 -2.50 -2.59
N LEU A 51 -0.86 -3.16 -2.14
CA LEU A 51 -0.78 -3.80 -0.83
C LEU A 51 0.08 -2.95 0.13
N VAL A 52 -0.44 -2.70 1.33
CA VAL A 52 0.28 -2.13 2.47
C VAL A 52 0.26 -3.16 3.59
N GLN A 53 1.42 -3.67 3.98
CA GLN A 53 1.58 -4.56 5.13
C GLN A 53 2.20 -3.78 6.28
N GLU A 54 1.63 -3.87 7.47
CA GLU A 54 2.11 -3.16 8.64
C GLU A 54 1.76 -3.88 9.95
N THR A 55 2.38 -3.45 11.03
CA THR A 55 2.00 -3.79 12.41
C THR A 55 1.47 -2.58 13.17
N SER A 56 1.79 -1.36 12.70
CA SER A 56 1.31 -0.08 13.21
C SER A 56 0.18 0.43 12.32
N LEU A 57 -0.92 0.84 12.94
CA LEU A 57 -2.04 1.48 12.26
C LEU A 57 -1.65 2.87 11.76
N PHE A 58 -0.89 3.64 12.55
CA PHE A 58 -0.41 4.96 12.14
C PHE A 58 0.50 4.88 10.90
N ARG A 59 1.49 3.98 10.89
CA ARG A 59 2.34 3.80 9.70
C ARG A 59 1.55 3.28 8.50
N ALA A 60 0.56 2.41 8.74
CA ALA A 60 -0.33 1.94 7.68
C ALA A 60 -1.15 3.10 7.09
N TRP A 61 -1.63 4.02 7.92
CA TRP A 61 -2.33 5.24 7.49
C TRP A 61 -1.44 6.12 6.62
N VAL A 62 -0.22 6.42 7.07
CA VAL A 62 0.74 7.24 6.29
C VAL A 62 1.06 6.58 4.94
N LYS A 63 1.29 5.26 4.91
CA LYS A 63 1.53 4.50 3.67
C LYS A 63 0.30 4.47 2.75
N ALA A 64 -0.91 4.36 3.30
CA ALA A 64 -2.16 4.41 2.55
C ALA A 64 -2.38 5.80 1.92
N VAL A 65 -2.23 6.88 2.69
CA VAL A 65 -2.33 8.26 2.20
C VAL A 65 -1.27 8.51 1.13
N TYR A 66 -0.02 8.13 1.37
CA TYR A 66 1.05 8.27 0.38
C TYR A 66 0.72 7.58 -0.94
N SER A 67 0.17 6.36 -0.88
CA SER A 67 -0.24 5.60 -2.07
C SER A 67 -1.29 6.34 -2.89
N VAL A 68 -2.31 6.92 -2.24
CA VAL A 68 -3.35 7.70 -2.92
C VAL A 68 -2.80 9.01 -3.46
N MET A 69 -1.99 9.72 -2.70
CA MET A 69 -1.50 11.05 -3.09
C MET A 69 -0.50 10.98 -4.25
N MET A 70 0.35 9.94 -4.28
CA MET A 70 1.33 9.69 -5.34
C MET A 70 0.70 9.13 -6.62
N PHE A 71 -0.14 8.10 -6.50
CA PHE A 71 -0.61 7.31 -7.65
C PHE A 71 -2.10 7.45 -7.94
N GLY A 72 -2.79 8.33 -7.21
CA GLY A 72 -4.21 8.58 -7.39
C GLY A 72 -4.50 9.34 -8.68
N ALA A 73 -5.48 8.85 -9.44
CA ALA A 73 -6.09 9.63 -10.50
C ALA A 73 -7.08 10.63 -9.90
N VAL A 74 -7.05 11.88 -10.39
CA VAL A 74 -8.01 12.91 -10.01
C VAL A 74 -9.31 12.67 -10.75
N LYS A 75 -10.43 12.66 -10.01
CA LYS A 75 -11.78 12.62 -10.58
C LYS A 75 -12.77 13.37 -9.70
N GLY A 76 -13.96 13.67 -10.23
CA GLY A 76 -15.07 14.18 -9.44
C GLY A 76 -15.63 13.15 -8.45
N SER A 77 -16.38 13.64 -7.46
CA SER A 77 -17.17 12.86 -6.51
C SER A 77 -18.65 13.23 -6.61
N GLU A 78 -19.53 12.41 -6.02
CA GLU A 78 -20.97 12.71 -5.90
C GLU A 78 -21.25 13.89 -4.96
N TYR A 79 -20.23 14.34 -4.22
CA TYR A 79 -20.28 15.48 -3.29
C TYR A 79 -19.91 16.82 -3.96
N GLY A 80 -19.70 16.82 -5.28
CA GLY A 80 -19.38 18.05 -6.02
C GLY A 80 -17.93 18.53 -5.87
N GLU A 81 -17.04 17.70 -5.33
CA GLU A 81 -15.62 18.02 -5.13
C GLU A 81 -14.71 17.03 -5.86
N ARG A 82 -13.49 17.45 -6.23
CA ARG A 82 -12.47 16.53 -6.75
C ARG A 82 -11.89 15.67 -5.64
N GLN A 83 -11.33 14.54 -6.06
CA GLN A 83 -10.66 13.59 -5.18
C GLN A 83 -9.53 12.91 -5.95
N LYS A 84 -8.43 12.60 -5.27
CA LYS A 84 -7.43 11.65 -5.76
C LYS A 84 -7.85 10.25 -5.34
N ARG A 85 -7.78 9.28 -6.25
CA ARG A 85 -8.25 7.92 -5.97
C ARG A 85 -7.36 6.84 -6.58
N ILE A 86 -7.13 5.78 -5.81
CA ILE A 86 -6.65 4.47 -6.29
C ILE A 86 -7.70 3.39 -6.07
N LEU A 87 -7.62 2.30 -6.84
CA LEU A 87 -8.54 1.18 -6.75
C LEU A 87 -7.96 0.06 -5.89
N ASN A 88 -8.83 -0.66 -5.18
CA ASN A 88 -8.49 -1.91 -4.49
C ASN A 88 -7.21 -1.81 -3.63
N LEU A 89 -7.12 -0.78 -2.77
CA LEU A 89 -6.06 -0.67 -1.77
C LEU A 89 -6.32 -1.70 -0.67
N VAL A 90 -5.34 -2.59 -0.44
CA VAL A 90 -5.37 -3.60 0.61
C VAL A 90 -4.42 -3.18 1.70
N VAL A 91 -4.94 -2.95 2.91
CA VAL A 91 -4.12 -2.71 4.10
C VAL A 91 -4.24 -3.91 5.02
N ALA A 92 -3.13 -4.58 5.31
CA ALA A 92 -3.05 -5.75 6.19
C ALA A 92 -2.22 -5.42 7.44
N LEU A 93 -2.88 -5.41 8.60
CA LEU A 93 -2.27 -5.24 9.92
C LEU A 93 -1.97 -6.62 10.53
N ASN A 94 -0.70 -7.00 10.56
CA ASN A 94 -0.21 -8.32 10.97
C ASN A 94 0.05 -8.38 12.49
N LEU A 95 -1.02 -8.39 13.30
CA LEU A 95 -0.92 -8.26 14.76
C LEU A 95 -0.42 -9.53 15.45
N HIS A 96 -0.82 -10.71 14.97
CA HIS A 96 -0.35 -12.04 15.41
C HIS A 96 -0.27 -12.23 16.94
N GLY A 97 -1.30 -11.77 17.64
CA GLY A 97 -1.45 -11.88 19.10
C GLY A 97 -0.91 -10.70 19.89
N SER A 98 -0.36 -9.69 19.23
CA SER A 98 -0.03 -8.41 19.86
C SER A 98 -1.31 -7.67 20.25
N GLU A 99 -1.39 -7.20 21.49
CA GLU A 99 -2.45 -6.27 21.92
C GLU A 99 -2.23 -4.92 21.23
N TYR A 100 -3.26 -4.41 20.55
CA TYR A 100 -3.17 -3.10 19.92
C TYR A 100 -3.55 -1.98 20.90
N ARG A 101 -2.72 -0.93 20.95
CA ARG A 101 -2.99 0.29 21.71
C ARG A 101 -3.07 1.47 20.76
N LEU A 102 -3.97 2.41 21.03
CA LEU A 102 -4.10 3.62 20.23
C LEU A 102 -2.76 4.38 20.23
N GLU A 103 -2.18 4.54 19.05
CA GLU A 103 -0.88 5.18 18.85
C GLU A 103 -1.00 6.69 19.10
N ARG A 104 -0.04 7.27 19.83
CA ARG A 104 -0.08 8.69 20.24
C ARG A 104 0.01 9.62 19.04
N GLU A 105 0.66 9.18 17.98
CA GLU A 105 0.83 9.89 16.72
C GLU A 105 -0.52 10.19 16.05
N LEU A 106 -1.51 9.31 16.21
CA LEU A 106 -2.87 9.54 15.72
C LEU A 106 -3.57 10.68 16.47
N LEU A 107 -3.22 10.90 17.74
CA LEU A 107 -3.83 11.93 18.59
C LEU A 107 -3.41 13.35 18.19
N SER A 108 -2.39 13.49 17.33
CA SER A 108 -2.03 14.77 16.71
C SER A 108 -3.02 15.19 15.61
N TYR A 109 -3.84 14.27 15.12
CA TYR A 109 -4.76 14.47 13.98
C TYR A 109 -6.22 14.24 14.33
N PHE A 110 -6.49 13.37 15.31
CA PHE A 110 -7.82 12.98 15.74
C PHE A 110 -7.93 13.07 17.25
N ARG A 111 -9.14 13.27 17.75
CA ARG A 111 -9.35 13.23 19.21
C ARG A 111 -9.51 11.79 19.65
N GLU A 112 -9.01 11.47 20.83
CA GLU A 112 -9.20 10.14 21.43
C GLU A 112 -10.70 9.81 21.58
N GLU A 113 -11.52 10.79 21.92
CA GLU A 113 -12.96 10.61 22.07
C GLU A 113 -13.65 10.18 20.76
N ASP A 114 -13.11 10.54 19.59
CA ASP A 114 -13.68 10.20 18.30
C ASP A 114 -13.50 8.70 18.02
N PHE A 115 -12.33 8.13 18.35
CA PHE A 115 -12.08 6.70 18.27
C PHE A 115 -13.01 5.91 19.20
N GLU A 116 -13.14 6.38 20.45
CA GLU A 116 -13.99 5.74 21.45
C GLU A 116 -15.48 5.85 21.10
N ALA A 117 -15.92 7.00 20.56
CA ALA A 117 -17.28 7.17 20.07
C ALA A 117 -17.56 6.28 18.86
N HIS A 118 -16.61 6.17 17.93
CA HIS A 118 -16.74 5.29 16.77
C HIS A 118 -16.84 3.81 17.19
N LEU A 119 -15.99 3.36 18.11
CA LEU A 119 -16.04 2.00 18.65
C LEU A 119 -17.37 1.72 19.36
N ARG A 120 -17.84 2.64 20.21
CA ARG A 120 -19.16 2.51 20.86
C ARG A 120 -20.29 2.40 19.82
N SER A 121 -20.27 3.24 18.79
CA SER A 121 -21.26 3.21 17.70
C SER A 121 -21.24 1.87 16.95
N LEU A 122 -20.05 1.32 16.66
CA LEU A 122 -19.88 0.03 15.98
C LEU A 122 -20.45 -1.15 16.79
N LEU A 123 -20.48 -1.05 18.13
CA LEU A 123 -20.99 -2.09 19.02
C LEU A 123 -22.45 -1.87 19.44
N THR A 124 -23.06 -0.75 19.07
CA THR A 124 -24.43 -0.39 19.47
C THR A 124 -25.43 -0.82 18.39
N PRO A 125 -26.49 -1.58 18.72
CA PRO A 125 -27.46 -2.07 17.73
C PRO A 125 -28.46 -1.01 17.25
N SER A 126 -28.48 0.16 17.87
CA SER A 126 -29.37 1.26 17.53
C SER A 126 -28.59 2.45 16.99
N LYS A 127 -29.22 3.21 16.10
CA LYS A 127 -28.70 4.50 15.63
C LYS A 127 -29.46 5.68 16.26
N PRO A 128 -28.82 6.86 16.39
CA PRO A 128 -29.51 8.09 16.79
C PRO A 128 -30.58 8.52 15.78
N VAL A 129 -31.56 9.30 16.26
CA VAL A 129 -32.61 9.90 15.40
C VAL A 129 -31.96 10.84 14.38
N GLY A 130 -32.40 10.76 13.12
CA GLY A 130 -31.88 11.58 12.03
C GLY A 130 -30.59 11.07 11.37
N VAL A 131 -29.93 10.06 11.93
CA VAL A 131 -28.76 9.42 11.30
C VAL A 131 -29.25 8.42 10.24
N SER A 132 -28.63 8.41 9.05
CA SER A 132 -29.01 7.52 7.95
C SER A 132 -28.81 6.04 8.31
N TYR A 133 -27.60 5.69 8.75
CA TYR A 133 -27.25 4.36 9.25
C TYR A 133 -26.11 4.47 10.28
N THR A 134 -25.91 3.42 11.06
CA THR A 134 -24.63 3.18 11.75
C THR A 134 -24.14 1.77 11.43
N TYR A 135 -22.82 1.55 11.47
CA TYR A 135 -22.29 0.20 11.28
C TYR A 135 -22.80 -0.76 12.35
N GLY A 136 -22.93 -0.31 13.60
CA GLY A 136 -23.44 -1.14 14.69
C GLY A 136 -24.88 -1.58 14.49
N GLU A 137 -25.78 -0.69 14.05
CA GLU A 137 -27.16 -1.06 13.67
C GLU A 137 -27.15 -2.14 12.57
N ARG A 138 -26.37 -1.93 11.50
CA ARG A 138 -26.28 -2.88 10.37
C ARG A 138 -25.66 -4.21 10.77
N LEU A 139 -24.71 -4.21 11.71
CA LEU A 139 -23.99 -5.39 12.15
C LEU A 139 -24.77 -6.20 13.20
N ARG A 140 -25.46 -5.52 14.14
CA ARG A 140 -26.05 -6.14 15.32
C ARG A 140 -27.58 -6.18 15.35
N ALA A 141 -28.24 -5.42 14.50
CA ALA A 141 -29.70 -5.38 14.40
C ALA A 141 -30.15 -5.25 12.94
N HIS A 142 -29.51 -6.00 12.04
CA HIS A 142 -29.87 -5.97 10.63
C HIS A 142 -31.33 -6.38 10.46
N PRO A 143 -32.17 -5.61 9.74
CA PRO A 143 -33.61 -5.87 9.66
C PRO A 143 -33.98 -7.26 9.13
N LEU A 144 -33.11 -7.86 8.31
CA LEU A 144 -33.30 -9.23 7.78
C LEU A 144 -32.43 -10.28 8.47
N ALA A 145 -31.28 -9.91 9.00
CA ALA A 145 -30.26 -10.86 9.45
C ALA A 145 -30.05 -10.89 10.97
N GLY A 146 -30.67 -9.97 11.72
CA GLY A 146 -30.53 -9.87 13.16
C GLY A 146 -29.11 -9.47 13.60
N ASP A 147 -28.65 -10.07 14.71
CA ASP A 147 -27.30 -9.86 15.24
C ASP A 147 -26.28 -10.73 14.49
N GLN A 148 -25.71 -10.16 13.44
CA GLN A 148 -24.73 -10.84 12.58
C GLN A 148 -23.39 -11.04 13.31
N LEU A 149 -23.04 -10.18 14.26
CA LEU A 149 -21.83 -10.33 15.08
C LEU A 149 -21.94 -11.56 15.98
N ALA A 150 -23.04 -11.69 16.71
CA ALA A 150 -23.30 -12.87 17.54
C ALA A 150 -23.34 -14.15 16.70
N TRP A 151 -23.98 -14.10 15.53
CA TRP A 151 -24.00 -15.22 14.59
C TRP A 151 -22.61 -15.58 14.07
N LEU A 152 -21.78 -14.60 13.71
CA LEU A 152 -20.42 -14.80 13.21
C LEU A 152 -19.55 -15.51 14.25
N VAL A 153 -19.58 -15.04 15.50
CA VAL A 153 -18.85 -15.65 16.62
C VAL A 153 -19.33 -17.09 16.83
N GLU A 154 -20.64 -17.32 16.89
CA GLU A 154 -21.18 -18.66 17.11
C GLU A 154 -20.88 -19.61 15.95
N ARG A 155 -20.85 -19.09 14.71
CA ARG A 155 -20.51 -19.86 13.53
C ARG A 155 -19.07 -20.36 13.59
N LEU A 156 -18.13 -19.48 13.94
CA LEU A 156 -16.70 -19.84 14.07
C LEU A 156 -16.43 -20.71 15.29
N ARG A 157 -17.19 -20.54 16.38
CA ARG A 157 -17.10 -21.42 17.55
C ARG A 157 -17.49 -22.86 17.21
N LYS A 158 -18.55 -23.03 16.42
CA LYS A 158 -19.05 -24.35 15.98
C LYS A 158 -18.20 -24.98 14.86
N ALA A 159 -17.64 -24.16 13.97
CA ALA A 159 -16.86 -24.62 12.83
C ALA A 159 -15.73 -23.61 12.53
N PRO A 160 -14.58 -23.70 13.21
CA PRO A 160 -13.47 -22.76 13.05
C PRO A 160 -12.95 -22.63 11.61
N GLU A 161 -12.98 -23.72 10.85
CA GLU A 161 -12.59 -23.79 9.43
C GLU A 161 -13.62 -23.20 8.46
N SER A 162 -14.72 -22.64 8.98
CA SER A 162 -15.82 -22.14 8.17
C SER A 162 -15.46 -20.87 7.41
N ARG A 163 -15.33 -20.99 6.09
CA ARG A 163 -15.25 -19.85 5.14
C ARG A 163 -16.58 -19.11 4.91
N ARG A 164 -17.55 -19.28 5.82
CA ARG A 164 -18.93 -18.74 5.71
C ARG A 164 -19.26 -17.74 6.83
N ALA A 165 -18.30 -17.40 7.68
CA ALA A 165 -18.51 -16.46 8.78
C ALA A 165 -18.46 -15.02 8.24
N ILE A 166 -19.57 -14.57 7.64
CA ILE A 166 -19.69 -13.29 6.93
C ILE A 166 -20.86 -12.50 7.52
N ALA A 167 -20.65 -11.21 7.76
CA ALA A 167 -21.68 -10.23 8.05
C ALA A 167 -21.78 -9.23 6.89
N VAL A 168 -22.99 -8.96 6.41
CA VAL A 168 -23.26 -8.04 5.29
C VAL A 168 -24.03 -6.84 5.82
N LEU A 169 -23.43 -5.66 5.69
CA LEU A 169 -23.99 -4.41 6.20
C LEU A 169 -24.83 -3.68 5.16
N TRP A 170 -24.70 -4.07 3.88
CA TRP A 170 -25.49 -3.53 2.78
C TRP A 170 -26.93 -4.03 2.81
N ASP A 171 -27.87 -3.09 2.80
CA ASP A 171 -29.30 -3.34 2.73
C ASP A 171 -29.85 -2.92 1.37
N HIS A 172 -30.11 -3.91 0.52
CA HIS A 172 -30.61 -3.70 -0.84
C HIS A 172 -31.89 -2.85 -0.90
N GLY A 173 -32.76 -2.92 0.11
CA GLY A 173 -34.00 -2.16 0.12
C GLY A 173 -33.84 -0.67 0.43
N ARG A 174 -32.68 -0.27 0.99
CA ARG A 174 -32.42 1.11 1.45
C ARG A 174 -31.25 1.75 0.73
N ASP A 175 -30.18 1.00 0.50
CA ASP A 175 -28.87 1.55 0.16
C ASP A 175 -28.70 1.77 -1.36
N LEU A 176 -29.53 1.14 -2.21
CA LEU A 176 -29.52 1.37 -3.67
C LEU A 176 -29.92 2.80 -4.05
N SER A 177 -30.79 3.44 -3.27
CA SER A 177 -31.28 4.80 -3.50
C SER A 177 -30.81 5.80 -2.44
N SER A 178 -29.97 5.36 -1.49
CA SER A 178 -29.42 6.22 -0.44
C SER A 178 -28.33 7.10 -1.01
N SER A 179 -28.31 8.39 -0.62
CA SER A 179 -27.17 9.27 -0.87
C SER A 179 -25.98 8.95 0.05
N GLU A 180 -26.22 8.25 1.16
CA GLU A 180 -25.23 7.93 2.18
C GLU A 180 -25.29 6.43 2.54
N PRO A 181 -24.94 5.51 1.61
CA PRO A 181 -24.93 4.08 1.93
C PRO A 181 -23.70 3.70 2.80
N PRO A 182 -23.68 2.53 3.44
CA PRO A 182 -22.55 2.09 4.26
C PRO A 182 -21.25 1.98 3.45
N CYS A 183 -20.17 2.60 3.93
CA CYS A 183 -18.85 2.48 3.29
C CYS A 183 -18.27 1.08 3.49
N ILE A 184 -18.26 0.59 4.74
CA ILE A 184 -18.00 -0.82 5.05
C ILE A 184 -19.28 -1.60 4.76
N PHE A 185 -19.25 -2.50 3.77
CA PHE A 185 -20.44 -3.23 3.32
C PHE A 185 -20.42 -4.71 3.69
N ALA A 186 -19.24 -5.26 4.00
CA ALA A 186 -19.11 -6.65 4.44
C ALA A 186 -17.91 -6.82 5.38
N ILE A 187 -18.05 -7.77 6.30
CA ILE A 187 -17.00 -8.23 7.21
C ILE A 187 -16.96 -9.76 7.11
N GLN A 188 -15.76 -10.32 7.02
CA GLN A 188 -15.55 -11.76 7.06
C GLN A 188 -14.54 -12.13 8.15
N GLY A 189 -14.91 -13.11 8.96
CA GLY A 189 -14.04 -13.76 9.92
C GLY A 189 -13.49 -15.08 9.38
N ASP A 190 -12.27 -15.40 9.78
CA ASP A 190 -11.60 -16.67 9.50
C ASP A 190 -10.81 -17.09 10.73
N VAL A 191 -10.77 -18.39 11.05
CA VAL A 191 -9.85 -18.91 12.08
C VAL A 191 -8.83 -19.83 11.40
N THR A 192 -7.57 -19.43 11.47
CA THR A 192 -6.45 -20.22 10.95
C THR A 192 -5.45 -20.50 12.07
N GLY A 193 -5.31 -21.77 12.43
CA GLY A 193 -4.49 -22.18 13.56
C GLY A 193 -5.01 -21.58 14.88
N ALA A 194 -4.17 -20.81 15.57
CA ALA A 194 -4.52 -20.15 16.84
C ALA A 194 -4.95 -18.68 16.67
N PHE A 195 -5.30 -18.28 15.44
CA PHE A 195 -5.53 -16.88 15.09
C PHE A 195 -6.90 -16.66 14.45
N TYR A 196 -7.64 -15.66 14.93
CA TYR A 196 -8.77 -15.07 14.24
C TYR A 196 -8.28 -13.98 13.28
N ASN A 197 -8.54 -14.15 11.99
CA ASN A 197 -8.28 -13.19 10.94
C ASN A 197 -9.58 -12.45 10.59
N HIS A 198 -9.45 -11.16 10.35
CA HIS A 198 -10.57 -10.26 10.12
C HIS A 198 -10.39 -9.55 8.78
N THR A 199 -11.41 -9.55 7.93
CA THR A 199 -11.40 -8.80 6.67
C THR A 199 -12.63 -7.91 6.57
N ALA A 200 -12.42 -6.60 6.44
CA ALA A 200 -13.47 -5.62 6.17
C ALA A 200 -13.37 -5.13 4.73
N PHE A 201 -14.51 -5.17 4.02
CA PHE A 201 -14.62 -4.70 2.64
C PHE A 201 -15.27 -3.32 2.61
N ILE A 202 -14.58 -2.37 1.99
CA ILE A 202 -14.95 -0.95 1.95
C ILE A 202 -15.14 -0.51 0.50
N ARG A 203 -16.37 -0.14 0.12
CA ARG A 203 -16.68 0.27 -1.26
C ARG A 203 -16.10 1.65 -1.60
N SER A 204 -16.09 2.55 -0.63
CA SER A 204 -15.66 3.95 -0.73
C SER A 204 -14.99 4.33 0.58
N ASN A 205 -13.73 4.76 0.52
CA ASN A 205 -12.93 4.97 1.71
C ASN A 205 -12.12 6.27 1.61
N ASP A 206 -12.54 7.27 2.38
CA ASP A 206 -11.72 8.46 2.64
C ASP A 206 -10.54 8.04 3.52
N VAL A 207 -9.37 7.90 2.89
CA VAL A 207 -8.18 7.39 3.57
C VAL A 207 -7.55 8.42 4.51
N TYR A 208 -7.85 9.70 4.34
CA TYR A 208 -7.27 10.74 5.17
C TYR A 208 -8.11 10.93 6.44
N ALA A 209 -9.40 11.23 6.30
CA ALA A 209 -10.23 11.65 7.43
C ALA A 209 -10.98 10.50 8.14
N ALA A 210 -11.39 9.45 7.42
CA ALA A 210 -12.27 8.43 7.98
C ALA A 210 -11.57 7.08 8.26
N TRP A 211 -10.60 6.70 7.42
CA TRP A 211 -9.95 5.40 7.53
C TRP A 211 -9.30 5.11 8.88
N PRO A 212 -8.62 6.05 9.57
CA PRO A 212 -8.03 5.76 10.88
C PRO A 212 -9.03 5.28 11.91
N LEU A 213 -10.21 5.92 12.00
CA LEU A 213 -11.28 5.54 12.91
C LEU A 213 -11.87 4.18 12.53
N ASN A 214 -12.12 3.97 11.22
CA ASN A 214 -12.63 2.69 10.72
C ASN A 214 -11.65 1.54 11.01
N ALA A 215 -10.36 1.74 10.72
CA ALA A 215 -9.31 0.75 10.96
C ALA A 215 -9.18 0.42 12.44
N TYR A 216 -9.19 1.44 13.31
CA TYR A 216 -9.19 1.24 14.76
C TYR A 216 -10.40 0.43 15.22
N GLY A 217 -11.59 0.80 14.74
CA GLY A 217 -12.84 0.10 15.03
C GLY A 217 -12.78 -1.38 14.63
N GLN A 218 -12.25 -1.69 13.43
CA GLN A 218 -12.11 -3.08 12.97
C GLN A 218 -11.06 -3.86 13.76
N VAL A 219 -9.94 -3.24 14.16
CA VAL A 219 -8.95 -3.87 15.03
C VAL A 219 -9.57 -4.23 16.39
N LYS A 220 -10.29 -3.28 17.01
CA LYS A 220 -10.96 -3.51 18.30
C LYS A 220 -12.10 -4.53 18.21
N LEU A 221 -12.85 -4.52 17.10
CA LEU A 221 -13.85 -5.55 16.82
C LEU A 221 -13.20 -6.94 16.67
N ALA A 222 -12.06 -7.02 15.98
CA ALA A 222 -11.31 -8.27 15.85
C ALA A 222 -10.77 -8.79 17.19
N GLU A 223 -10.25 -7.91 18.05
CA GLU A 223 -9.84 -8.25 19.43
C GLU A 223 -11.01 -8.79 20.25
N LEU A 224 -12.19 -8.16 20.15
CA LEU A 224 -13.40 -8.62 20.82
C LEU A 224 -13.81 -10.03 20.34
N ILE A 225 -13.86 -10.26 19.03
CA ILE A 225 -14.24 -11.56 18.45
C ILE A 225 -13.22 -12.64 18.83
N ALA A 226 -11.92 -12.35 18.72
CA ALA A 226 -10.87 -13.28 19.09
C ALA A 226 -10.98 -13.71 20.56
N ARG A 227 -11.25 -12.76 21.46
CA ARG A 227 -11.48 -13.02 22.88
C ARG A 227 -12.69 -13.93 23.12
N GLU A 228 -13.81 -13.66 22.46
CA GLU A 228 -15.03 -14.49 22.55
C GLU A 228 -14.84 -15.93 22.02
N LEU A 229 -13.89 -16.12 21.09
CA LEU A 229 -13.51 -17.40 20.52
C LEU A 229 -12.40 -18.11 21.31
N GLY A 230 -11.74 -17.44 22.26
CA GLY A 230 -10.60 -17.97 23.00
C GLY A 230 -9.33 -18.14 22.14
N VAL A 231 -9.19 -17.35 21.07
CA VAL A 231 -8.02 -17.35 20.17
C VAL A 231 -7.33 -15.98 20.17
N ARG A 232 -6.19 -15.87 19.48
CA ARG A 232 -5.47 -14.59 19.34
C ARG A 232 -5.90 -13.87 18.08
N VAL A 233 -5.76 -12.54 18.02
CA VAL A 233 -5.92 -11.81 16.75
C VAL A 233 -4.76 -12.14 15.81
N GLY A 234 -5.08 -12.49 14.57
CA GLY A 234 -4.12 -12.70 13.48
C GLY A 234 -3.92 -11.42 12.69
N THR A 235 -4.34 -11.45 11.42
CA THR A 235 -4.29 -10.30 10.51
C THR A 235 -5.64 -9.60 10.45
N VAL A 236 -5.63 -8.26 10.58
CA VAL A 236 -6.79 -7.40 10.30
C VAL A 236 -6.58 -6.74 8.94
N THR A 237 -7.43 -7.07 7.97
CA THR A 237 -7.32 -6.61 6.59
C THR A 237 -8.47 -5.68 6.24
N LEU A 238 -8.15 -4.53 5.65
CA LEU A 238 -9.12 -3.59 5.10
C LEU A 238 -8.91 -3.49 3.58
N ILE A 239 -9.93 -3.87 2.82
CA ILE A 239 -9.91 -3.85 1.36
C ILE A 239 -10.77 -2.69 0.88
N SER A 240 -10.14 -1.65 0.36
CA SER A 240 -10.79 -0.42 -0.10
C SER A 240 -10.90 -0.42 -1.62
N SER A 241 -12.09 -0.69 -2.15
CA SER A 241 -12.34 -0.68 -3.60
C SER A 241 -12.08 0.70 -4.21
N SER A 242 -12.42 1.77 -3.48
CA SER A 242 -12.20 3.17 -3.87
C SER A 242 -11.54 3.93 -2.71
N ALA A 243 -10.22 3.85 -2.61
CA ALA A 243 -9.43 4.59 -1.64
C ALA A 243 -9.12 5.99 -2.16
N HIS A 244 -9.53 7.03 -1.44
CA HIS A 244 -9.47 8.39 -1.94
C HIS A 244 -9.15 9.44 -0.86
N VAL A 245 -8.68 10.60 -1.32
CA VAL A 245 -8.50 11.82 -0.52
C VAL A 245 -9.19 12.95 -1.28
N TYR A 246 -10.12 13.65 -0.62
CA TYR A 246 -10.80 14.82 -1.17
C TYR A 246 -9.86 16.00 -1.34
N GLU A 247 -10.16 16.87 -2.30
CA GLU A 247 -9.31 18.00 -2.69
C GLU A 247 -8.97 18.94 -1.53
N HIS A 248 -9.93 19.24 -0.66
CA HIS A 248 -9.76 20.07 0.52
C HIS A 248 -8.79 19.51 1.56
N ASP A 249 -8.45 18.23 1.47
CA ASP A 249 -7.49 17.53 2.33
C ASP A 249 -6.11 17.33 1.68
N TRP A 250 -5.93 17.63 0.38
CA TRP A 250 -4.68 17.30 -0.32
C TRP A 250 -3.44 17.92 0.31
N GLU A 251 -3.50 19.18 0.73
CA GLU A 251 -2.37 19.85 1.38
C GLU A 251 -2.05 19.19 2.73
N ARG A 252 -3.07 18.89 3.54
CA ARG A 252 -2.90 18.25 4.85
C ARG A 252 -2.40 16.80 4.71
N ALA A 253 -2.87 16.08 3.71
CA ALA A 253 -2.45 14.73 3.38
C ALA A 253 -0.97 14.70 2.99
N TRP A 254 -0.51 15.64 2.15
CA TRP A 254 0.91 15.77 1.85
C TRP A 254 1.73 16.17 3.07
N LYS A 255 1.21 17.09 3.90
CA LYS A 255 1.89 17.49 5.14
C LYS A 255 2.10 16.30 6.07
N LEU A 256 1.09 15.47 6.29
CA LEU A 256 1.18 14.21 7.06
C LEU A 256 2.32 13.32 6.53
N VAL A 257 2.36 13.09 5.22
CA VAL A 257 3.39 12.27 4.58
C VAL A 257 4.79 12.86 4.78
N HIS A 258 4.95 14.17 4.63
CA HIS A 258 6.25 14.84 4.78
C HIS A 258 6.73 14.83 6.23
N ASP A 259 5.87 15.20 7.18
CA ASP A 259 6.18 15.22 8.61
C ASP A 259 6.58 13.81 9.12
N HIS A 260 5.95 12.78 8.55
CA HIS A 260 6.14 11.38 8.95
C HIS A 260 6.78 10.53 7.86
N TYR A 261 7.64 11.11 7.04
CA TYR A 261 8.32 10.37 5.95
C TYR A 261 9.13 9.17 6.47
N GLY A 262 9.57 9.22 7.73
CA GLY A 262 10.18 8.09 8.43
C GLY A 262 9.30 6.84 8.49
N ALA A 263 7.98 6.99 8.59
CA ALA A 263 7.03 5.87 8.60
C ALA A 263 7.07 5.06 7.30
N LEU A 264 7.36 5.70 6.16
CA LEU A 264 7.51 5.02 4.86
C LEU A 264 8.77 4.16 4.79
N LYS A 265 9.78 4.46 5.61
CA LYS A 265 11.08 3.78 5.64
C LYS A 265 11.23 2.79 6.80
N ALA A 266 10.24 2.75 7.69
CA ALA A 266 10.29 1.89 8.87
C ALA A 266 10.25 0.43 8.44
N PHE A 267 11.18 -0.36 8.97
CA PHE A 267 11.21 -1.81 8.73
C PHE A 267 9.92 -2.46 9.24
N VAL A 268 9.26 -3.21 8.37
CA VAL A 268 8.10 -4.02 8.72
C VAL A 268 8.47 -5.49 8.70
N PRO A 269 8.35 -6.21 9.83
CA PRO A 269 8.56 -7.65 9.87
C PRO A 269 7.65 -8.38 8.87
N ASP A 270 8.25 -9.22 8.05
CA ASP A 270 7.52 -10.03 7.09
C ASP A 270 6.99 -11.31 7.76
N SER A 271 5.67 -11.54 7.67
CA SER A 271 5.04 -12.72 8.25
C SER A 271 5.41 -14.02 7.52
N ARG A 272 6.06 -13.92 6.35
CA ARG A 272 6.63 -15.07 5.63
C ARG A 272 7.93 -15.57 6.24
N GLY A 273 8.49 -14.87 7.23
CA GLY A 273 9.64 -15.30 8.02
C GLY A 273 10.93 -14.59 7.63
N ASN A 274 12.06 -15.26 7.82
CA ASN A 274 13.40 -14.70 7.70
C ASN A 274 14.22 -15.41 6.62
N LEU A 275 15.21 -14.71 6.06
CA LEU A 275 16.17 -15.28 5.13
C LEU A 275 17.53 -15.44 5.82
N ILE A 276 18.13 -16.61 5.67
CA ILE A 276 19.53 -16.87 6.04
C ILE A 276 20.31 -17.02 4.75
N ILE A 277 21.37 -16.24 4.58
CA ILE A 277 22.18 -16.20 3.36
C ILE A 277 23.60 -16.63 3.71
N GLU A 278 24.08 -17.67 3.05
CA GLU A 278 25.43 -18.19 3.21
C GLU A 278 26.16 -18.17 1.86
N ALA A 279 27.39 -17.66 1.84
CA ALA A 279 28.23 -17.71 0.65
C ALA A 279 29.04 -19.02 0.62
N GLY A 280 29.02 -19.73 -0.51
CA GLY A 280 29.74 -20.99 -0.65
C GLY A 280 29.76 -21.54 -2.09
N GLY A 281 30.83 -22.26 -2.45
CA GLY A 281 30.87 -23.06 -3.68
C GLY A 281 30.70 -22.29 -5.00
N GLY A 282 31.02 -20.99 -5.04
CA GLY A 282 30.84 -20.14 -6.23
C GLY A 282 29.45 -19.49 -6.37
N GLY A 283 28.60 -19.59 -5.35
CA GLY A 283 27.30 -18.93 -5.28
C GLY A 283 26.85 -18.69 -3.83
N LEU A 284 25.54 -18.57 -3.63
CA LEU A 284 24.89 -18.44 -2.33
C LEU A 284 23.93 -19.60 -2.08
N HIS A 285 23.83 -19.98 -0.82
CA HIS A 285 22.77 -20.81 -0.29
C HIS A 285 21.84 -19.92 0.52
N VAL A 286 20.57 -19.85 0.12
CA VAL A 286 19.55 -19.06 0.82
C VAL A 286 18.53 -19.98 1.43
N GLU A 287 18.35 -19.87 2.74
CA GLU A 287 17.31 -20.57 3.48
C GLU A 287 16.17 -19.61 3.83
N LEU A 288 14.94 -19.96 3.46
CA LEU A 288 13.75 -19.31 3.99
C LEU A 288 13.34 -20.06 5.26
N ARG A 289 13.28 -19.32 6.36
CA ARG A 289 12.88 -19.81 7.68
C ARG A 289 11.54 -19.20 8.05
N ALA A 290 10.53 -20.01 8.34
CA ALA A 290 9.25 -19.54 8.84
C ALA A 290 9.44 -18.72 10.14
N PRO A 291 8.46 -17.91 10.58
CA PRO A 291 8.60 -17.09 11.81
C PRO A 291 8.96 -17.87 13.08
N ASN A 292 8.70 -19.18 13.13
CA ASN A 292 9.09 -20.06 14.23
C ASN A 292 10.47 -20.72 14.05
N GLY A 293 11.27 -20.28 13.07
CA GLY A 293 12.62 -20.79 12.78
C GLY A 293 12.67 -22.09 11.97
N ARG A 294 11.52 -22.70 11.65
CA ARG A 294 11.50 -23.93 10.84
C ARG A 294 11.90 -23.63 9.40
N LEU A 295 12.69 -24.50 8.81
CA LEU A 295 13.06 -24.42 7.40
C LEU A 295 11.81 -24.57 6.52
N ALA A 296 11.57 -23.57 5.68
CA ALA A 296 10.47 -23.55 4.72
C ALA A 296 10.95 -23.83 3.29
N ALA A 297 12.11 -23.29 2.89
CA ALA A 297 12.69 -23.53 1.58
C ALA A 297 14.21 -23.37 1.59
N LYS A 298 14.88 -23.99 0.60
CA LYS A 298 16.29 -23.79 0.27
C LYS A 298 16.42 -23.40 -1.19
N LEU A 299 17.25 -22.41 -1.46
CA LEU A 299 17.52 -21.89 -2.80
C LEU A 299 19.03 -21.86 -3.01
N ALA A 300 19.47 -22.36 -4.16
CA ALA A 300 20.83 -22.13 -4.64
C ALA A 300 20.77 -20.94 -5.60
N VAL A 301 21.62 -19.95 -5.34
CA VAL A 301 21.59 -18.64 -6.01
C VAL A 301 22.97 -18.36 -6.58
N THR A 302 23.05 -18.09 -7.88
CA THR A 302 24.32 -17.76 -8.56
C THR A 302 24.38 -16.29 -8.96
N ALA A 303 23.22 -15.66 -9.10
CA ALA A 303 23.05 -14.23 -9.32
C ALA A 303 21.85 -13.72 -8.51
N TYR A 304 21.85 -12.46 -8.10
CA TYR A 304 20.78 -11.91 -7.25
C TYR A 304 19.40 -11.98 -7.94
N GLU A 305 19.37 -12.04 -9.27
CA GLU A 305 18.16 -12.22 -10.07
C GLU A 305 17.45 -13.55 -9.80
N ASP A 306 18.16 -14.58 -9.33
CA ASP A 306 17.58 -15.87 -8.95
C ASP A 306 16.63 -15.73 -7.74
N LEU A 307 16.73 -14.62 -6.99
CA LEU A 307 15.81 -14.28 -5.90
C LEU A 307 14.55 -13.56 -6.36
N LYS A 308 14.43 -13.14 -7.62
CA LYS A 308 13.23 -12.45 -8.13
C LYS A 308 11.94 -13.25 -7.89
N PRO A 309 11.88 -14.57 -8.17
CA PRO A 309 10.68 -15.35 -7.88
C PRO A 309 10.27 -15.34 -6.40
N LEU A 310 11.25 -15.40 -5.49
CA LEU A 310 10.98 -15.28 -4.06
C LEU A 310 10.50 -13.85 -3.73
N ALA A 311 11.20 -12.82 -4.22
CA ALA A 311 10.90 -11.41 -3.98
C ALA A 311 9.49 -11.00 -4.44
N LEU A 312 8.94 -11.59 -5.52
CA LEU A 312 7.54 -11.40 -5.95
C LEU A 312 6.55 -11.72 -4.84
N THR A 313 6.92 -12.64 -3.96
CA THR A 313 6.10 -13.15 -2.89
C THR A 313 6.51 -12.60 -1.54
N LEU A 314 7.45 -11.66 -1.43
CA LEU A 314 7.90 -11.03 -0.18
C LEU A 314 7.32 -9.62 0.00
N ALA A 315 7.42 -9.08 1.21
CA ALA A 315 7.10 -7.68 1.47
C ALA A 315 8.16 -6.84 0.75
N PRO A 316 7.83 -5.64 0.25
CA PRO A 316 8.81 -4.79 -0.44
C PRO A 316 10.12 -4.64 0.34
N ASP A 317 10.05 -4.32 1.64
CA ASP A 317 11.25 -4.16 2.48
C ASP A 317 12.09 -5.43 2.56
N HIS A 318 11.45 -6.59 2.69
CA HIS A 318 12.12 -7.88 2.78
C HIS A 318 12.70 -8.32 1.42
N ALA A 319 12.03 -7.99 0.32
CA ALA A 319 12.55 -8.18 -1.04
C ALA A 319 13.78 -7.29 -1.32
N PHE A 320 13.73 -6.01 -0.89
CA PHE A 320 14.87 -5.10 -0.98
C PHE A 320 16.05 -5.61 -0.17
N TYR A 321 15.80 -6.03 1.08
CA TYR A 321 16.80 -6.64 1.95
C TYR A 321 17.43 -7.88 1.30
N ALA A 322 16.61 -8.81 0.81
CA ALA A 322 17.08 -10.03 0.16
C ALA A 322 18.02 -9.75 -1.03
N GLY A 323 17.64 -8.80 -1.88
CA GLY A 323 18.47 -8.39 -3.01
C GLY A 323 19.77 -7.69 -2.59
N TRP A 324 19.71 -6.84 -1.56
CA TRP A 324 20.87 -6.12 -1.02
C TRP A 324 21.90 -7.08 -0.42
N GLU A 325 21.48 -7.96 0.49
CA GLU A 325 22.35 -8.95 1.13
C GLU A 325 22.93 -9.92 0.10
N ALA A 326 22.11 -10.44 -0.82
CA ALA A 326 22.59 -11.35 -1.85
C ALA A 326 23.64 -10.70 -2.76
N ARG A 327 23.44 -9.43 -3.13
CA ARG A 327 24.45 -8.68 -3.90
C ARG A 327 25.76 -8.58 -3.12
N ARG A 328 25.71 -8.17 -1.85
CA ARG A 328 26.91 -8.02 -1.00
C ARG A 328 27.65 -9.34 -0.83
N ALA A 329 26.92 -10.42 -0.54
CA ALA A 329 27.48 -11.75 -0.40
C ALA A 329 28.16 -12.23 -1.70
N LEU A 330 27.54 -12.02 -2.87
CA LEU A 330 28.14 -12.35 -4.17
C LEU A 330 29.38 -11.51 -4.49
N GLU A 331 29.38 -10.22 -4.16
CA GLU A 331 30.53 -9.33 -4.38
C GLU A 331 31.73 -9.74 -3.51
N ARG A 332 31.51 -10.05 -2.23
CA ARG A 332 32.54 -10.57 -1.31
C ARG A 332 33.08 -11.92 -1.80
N ALA A 333 32.19 -12.84 -2.16
CA ALA A 333 32.55 -14.16 -2.68
C ALA A 333 33.44 -14.07 -3.94
N ARG A 334 33.15 -13.14 -4.86
CA ARG A 334 33.98 -12.89 -6.05
C ARG A 334 35.38 -12.37 -5.73
N ARG A 335 35.55 -11.67 -4.60
CA ARG A 335 36.84 -11.17 -4.12
C ARG A 335 37.59 -12.17 -3.24
N GLY A 336 36.98 -13.32 -2.92
CA GLY A 336 37.52 -14.27 -1.96
C GLY A 336 37.50 -13.76 -0.52
N GLU A 337 36.63 -12.79 -0.22
CA GLU A 337 36.47 -12.21 1.11
C GLU A 337 35.40 -12.98 1.91
N ALA A 338 35.55 -13.03 3.24
CA ALA A 338 34.49 -13.55 4.11
C ALA A 338 33.27 -12.63 4.05
N TYR A 339 32.08 -13.22 4.13
CA TYR A 339 30.81 -12.52 4.24
C TYR A 339 30.13 -12.88 5.56
N ILE A 340 29.66 -11.86 6.27
CA ILE A 340 28.84 -12.00 7.46
C ILE A 340 27.55 -11.21 7.24
N GLN A 341 26.43 -11.93 7.16
CA GLN A 341 25.10 -11.35 7.02
C GLN A 341 24.81 -10.33 8.14
N ASP A 342 24.12 -9.24 7.80
CA ASP A 342 23.74 -8.14 8.71
C ASP A 342 24.90 -7.32 9.31
N VAL A 343 26.16 -7.66 9.03
CA VAL A 343 27.35 -6.96 9.54
C VAL A 343 28.07 -6.17 8.46
N ASP A 344 28.31 -6.81 7.32
CA ASP A 344 28.98 -6.18 6.17
C ASP A 344 28.12 -5.11 5.49
#